data_AF-A0A414GDR2-F1
#
_entry.id   AF-A0A414GDR2-F1
#
_cell.length_a   1.000
_cell.length_b   1.000
_cell.length_c   1.000
_cell.angle_alpha   90.00
_cell.angle_beta   90.00
_cell.angle_gamma   90.00
#
_symmetry.space_group_name_H-M   'P 1'
#
loop_
_entity.id
_entity.type
_entity.pdbx_description
1 polymer ?
#
loop_
_entity_poly.entity_id
_entity_poly.type
_entity_poly.pdbx_seq_one_letter_code
_entity_poly.pdbx_strand_id
1 'polypeptide(L)'
;ESGKLICRHELCPGKGKNVCDKRHHKDKTRSVNDLQVRIRKRTEDDPTVILWLRNLEREKPRYYRDNMKLLLHVISEYGKETVIAALRTCLEKNIYNSLSVQEISGSIHRSKDNMNGMTFQAPTSIPETADCHPEKTDINQYNKFFE
;
A
#
# COMPACT_ATOMS: atom_id res chain seq x y z
N GLU A 1 -2.94 -39.39 45.06
CA GLU A 1 -2.58 -38.39 44.04
C GLU A 1 -1.08 -38.17 44.06
N SER A 2 -0.41 -38.26 42.91
CA SER A 2 1.06 -38.13 42.82
C SER A 2 1.43 -36.66 43.05
N GLY A 3 2.03 -36.32 44.21
CA GLY A 3 2.51 -34.99 44.59
C GLY A 3 3.69 -34.47 43.74
N LYS A 4 3.54 -34.49 42.42
CA LYS A 4 4.58 -34.13 41.45
C LYS A 4 4.65 -32.61 41.35
N LEU A 5 5.81 -32.04 41.64
CA LEU A 5 6.04 -30.61 41.53
C LEU A 5 5.87 -30.15 40.07
N ILE A 6 4.96 -29.19 39.85
CA ILE A 6 4.61 -28.70 38.51
C ILE A 6 5.54 -27.57 38.06
N CYS A 7 5.93 -26.64 38.95
CA CYS A 7 6.85 -25.54 38.63
C CYS A 7 7.47 -24.94 39.90
N ARG A 8 8.65 -24.30 39.76
CA ARG A 8 9.32 -23.48 40.78
C ARG A 8 9.63 -22.11 40.19
N HIS A 9 9.33 -21.04 40.94
CA HIS A 9 9.62 -19.66 40.53
C HIS A 9 10.55 -19.00 41.54
N GLU A 10 11.44 -18.14 41.07
CA GLU A 10 12.26 -17.30 41.94
C GLU A 10 11.40 -16.15 42.51
N LEU A 11 11.56 -15.88 43.80
CA LEU A 11 10.92 -14.74 44.45
C LEU A 11 11.62 -13.45 44.03
N CYS A 12 10.84 -12.43 43.68
CA CYS A 12 11.40 -11.15 43.28
C CYS A 12 12.01 -10.41 44.49
N PRO A 13 13.30 -10.02 44.44
CA PRO A 13 13.97 -9.37 45.57
C PRO A 13 13.57 -7.89 45.76
N GLY A 14 12.74 -7.30 44.89
CA GLY A 14 12.36 -5.89 44.97
C GLY A 14 10.95 -5.59 44.48
N LYS A 15 10.37 -4.46 44.92
CA LYS A 15 9.03 -4.02 44.49
C LYS A 15 9.07 -3.52 43.03
N GLY A 16 8.05 -3.88 42.24
CA GLY A 16 7.87 -3.38 40.87
C GLY A 16 8.68 -4.07 39.77
N LYS A 17 9.47 -5.11 40.08
CA LYS A 17 10.21 -5.88 39.07
C LYS A 17 9.48 -7.18 38.76
N ASN A 18 9.30 -7.48 37.48
CA ASN A 18 8.76 -8.76 37.01
C ASN A 18 9.92 -9.77 36.91
N VAL A 19 9.84 -10.87 37.68
CA VAL A 19 10.77 -12.00 37.57
C VAL A 19 10.08 -13.09 36.78
N CYS A 20 10.53 -13.25 35.53
CA CYS A 20 10.00 -14.20 34.56
C CYS A 20 11.19 -14.89 33.90
N ASP A 21 11.15 -16.23 33.80
CA ASP A 21 12.12 -16.95 32.99
C ASP A 21 11.87 -16.61 31.51
N LYS A 22 12.90 -16.06 30.84
CA LYS A 22 12.81 -15.72 29.42
C LYS A 22 12.46 -16.92 28.54
N ARG A 23 12.75 -18.15 28.99
CA ARG A 23 12.38 -19.41 28.32
C ARG A 23 10.89 -19.66 28.29
N HIS A 24 10.12 -19.04 29.19
CA HIS A 24 8.65 -19.10 29.17
C HIS A 24 8.04 -18.16 28.14
N HIS A 25 8.80 -17.17 27.65
CA HIS A 25 8.35 -16.32 26.57
C HIS A 25 8.43 -17.07 25.24
N LYS A 26 7.35 -16.98 24.45
CA LYS A 26 7.37 -17.41 23.06
C LYS A 26 8.46 -16.67 22.30
N ASP A 27 9.31 -17.40 21.59
CA ASP A 27 10.33 -16.82 20.72
C ASP A 27 9.66 -16.01 19.59
N LYS A 28 9.74 -14.69 19.68
CA LYS A 28 9.15 -13.77 18.69
C LYS A 28 10.02 -13.63 17.45
N THR A 29 11.32 -13.94 17.53
CA THR A 29 12.29 -13.74 16.44
C THR A 29 12.01 -14.69 15.27
N ARG A 30 11.73 -15.97 15.55
CA ARG A 30 11.29 -16.95 14.54
C ARG A 30 10.06 -16.48 13.76
N SER A 31 9.08 -15.90 14.47
CA SER A 31 7.86 -15.38 13.84
C SER A 31 8.12 -14.18 12.93
N VAL A 32 9.17 -13.38 13.19
CA VAL A 32 9.54 -12.22 12.38
C VAL A 32 10.29 -12.68 11.12
N ASN A 33 11.26 -13.58 11.28
CA ASN A 33 12.00 -14.14 10.13
C ASN A 33 11.06 -14.85 9.14
N ASP A 34 10.09 -15.60 9.65
CA ASP A 34 9.08 -16.24 8.79
C ASP A 34 8.24 -15.23 7.98
N LEU A 35 7.91 -14.07 8.56
CA LEU A 35 7.21 -13.01 7.84
C LEU A 35 8.09 -12.41 6.73
N GLN A 36 9.37 -12.12 7.01
CA GLN A 36 10.31 -11.63 5.99
C GLN A 36 10.45 -12.61 4.83
N VAL A 37 10.65 -13.90 5.14
CA VAL A 37 10.79 -14.96 4.12
C VAL A 37 9.54 -15.03 3.25
N ARG A 38 8.33 -14.96 3.84
CA ARG A 38 7.08 -14.96 3.09
C ARG A 38 6.92 -13.73 2.19
N ILE A 39 7.30 -12.55 2.66
CA ILE A 39 7.28 -11.32 1.85
C ILE A 39 8.23 -11.48 0.67
N ARG A 40 9.49 -11.79 0.94
CA ARG A 40 10.54 -11.99 -0.07
C ARG A 40 10.12 -13.00 -1.14
N LYS A 41 9.55 -14.13 -0.73
CA LYS A 41 9.05 -15.15 -1.65
C LYS A 41 7.93 -14.62 -2.55
N ARG A 42 6.99 -13.84 -2.01
CA ARG A 42 5.85 -13.29 -2.79
C ARG A 42 6.26 -12.16 -3.72
N THR A 43 7.35 -11.48 -3.42
CA THR A 43 7.90 -10.40 -4.24
C THR A 43 9.11 -10.84 -5.05
N GLU A 44 9.38 -12.16 -5.14
CA GLU A 44 10.49 -12.74 -5.92
C GLU A 44 11.85 -12.10 -5.62
N ASP A 45 12.10 -11.81 -4.34
CA ASP A 45 13.34 -11.18 -3.87
C ASP A 45 13.65 -9.83 -4.55
N ASP A 46 12.61 -9.07 -4.94
CA ASP A 46 12.80 -7.73 -5.53
C ASP A 46 13.66 -6.83 -4.61
N PRO A 47 14.72 -6.18 -5.15
CA PRO A 47 15.67 -5.40 -4.36
C PRO A 47 15.04 -4.18 -3.69
N THR A 48 13.98 -3.60 -4.28
CA THR A 48 13.21 -2.49 -3.69
C THR A 48 12.61 -2.93 -2.35
N VAL A 49 12.01 -4.12 -2.34
CA VAL A 49 11.34 -4.68 -1.17
C VAL A 49 12.37 -4.98 -0.08
N ILE A 50 13.50 -5.60 -0.45
CA ILE A 50 14.58 -5.92 0.49
C ILE A 50 15.15 -4.65 1.11
N LEU A 51 15.42 -3.62 0.30
CA LEU A 51 15.93 -2.34 0.79
C LEU A 51 14.95 -1.66 1.72
N TRP A 52 13.66 -1.64 1.36
CA TRP A 52 12.62 -1.04 2.20
C TRP A 52 12.47 -1.78 3.53
N LEU A 53 12.49 -3.12 3.53
CA LEU A 53 12.44 -3.93 4.75
C LEU A 53 13.64 -3.65 5.66
N ARG A 54 14.85 -3.53 5.10
CA ARG A 54 16.06 -3.22 5.87
C ARG A 54 15.95 -1.84 6.53
N ASN A 55 15.47 -0.84 5.79
CA ASN A 55 15.29 0.50 6.34
C ASN A 55 14.15 0.53 7.38
N LEU A 56 13.05 -0.19 7.17
CA LEU A 56 11.98 -0.32 8.14
C LEU A 56 12.48 -0.93 9.47
N GLU A 57 13.32 -1.96 9.42
CA GLU A 57 13.90 -2.57 10.63
C GLU A 57 14.76 -1.58 11.40
N ARG A 58 15.56 -0.78 10.68
CA ARG A 58 16.43 0.24 11.28
C ARG A 58 15.64 1.40 11.88
N GLU A 59 14.68 1.96 11.15
CA GLU A 59 13.96 3.17 11.54
C GLU A 59 12.82 2.91 12.52
N LYS A 60 12.15 1.74 12.41
CA LYS A 60 10.94 1.40 13.18
C LYS A 60 10.98 -0.03 13.75
N PRO A 61 12.03 -0.42 14.51
CA PRO A 61 12.19 -1.79 15.02
C PRO A 61 11.00 -2.24 15.89
N ARG A 62 10.43 -1.34 16.70
CA ARG A 62 9.26 -1.62 17.56
C ARG A 62 8.03 -2.05 16.75
N TYR A 63 7.84 -1.48 15.56
CA TYR A 63 6.66 -1.70 14.71
C TYR A 63 6.95 -2.64 13.55
N TYR A 64 8.16 -3.18 13.46
CA TYR A 64 8.63 -3.96 12.33
C TYR A 64 7.70 -5.15 12.01
N ARG A 65 7.35 -5.92 13.04
CA ARG A 65 6.48 -7.10 12.90
C ARG A 65 5.09 -6.75 12.37
N ASP A 66 4.48 -5.69 12.88
CA ASP A 66 3.11 -5.34 12.52
C ASP A 66 3.06 -4.75 11.10
N ASN A 67 4.08 -3.96 10.73
CA ASN A 67 4.27 -3.52 9.35
C ASN A 67 4.40 -4.70 8.39
N MET A 68 5.24 -5.70 8.69
CA MET A 68 5.36 -6.88 7.82
C MET A 68 4.04 -7.66 7.66
N LYS A 69 3.27 -7.81 8.73
CA LYS A 69 1.95 -8.45 8.65
C LYS A 69 1.01 -7.71 7.72
N LEU A 70 0.96 -6.38 7.85
CA LEU A 70 0.15 -5.54 6.98
C LEU A 70 0.66 -5.61 5.55
N LEU A 71 1.97 -5.53 5.32
CA LEU A 71 2.56 -5.61 3.98
C LEU A 71 2.20 -6.92 3.27
N LEU A 72 2.19 -8.07 3.98
CA LEU A 72 1.71 -9.33 3.40
C LEU A 72 0.25 -9.28 2.95
N HIS A 73 -0.60 -8.60 3.74
CA HIS A 73 -2.00 -8.39 3.37
C HIS A 73 -2.09 -7.53 2.11
N VAL A 74 -1.39 -6.39 2.07
CA VAL A 74 -1.35 -5.47 0.94
C VAL A 74 -0.84 -6.16 -0.34
N ILE A 75 0.19 -7.00 -0.25
CA ILE A 75 0.67 -7.81 -1.38
C ILE A 75 -0.41 -8.77 -1.89
N SER A 76 -1.21 -9.35 -0.98
CA SER A 76 -2.32 -10.24 -1.36
C SER A 76 -3.45 -9.48 -2.04
N GLU A 77 -3.72 -8.25 -1.59
CA GLU A 77 -4.83 -7.42 -2.05
C GLU A 77 -4.54 -6.78 -3.42
N TYR A 78 -3.37 -6.14 -3.59
CA TYR A 78 -3.06 -5.33 -4.79
C TYR A 78 -2.12 -6.03 -5.79
N GLY A 79 -1.54 -7.17 -5.40
CA GLY A 79 -0.54 -7.89 -6.20
C GLY A 79 0.87 -7.30 -6.12
N LYS A 80 1.87 -8.13 -6.43
CA LYS A 80 3.29 -7.79 -6.26
C LYS A 80 3.71 -6.51 -7.01
N GLU A 81 3.29 -6.35 -8.27
CA GLU A 81 3.75 -5.25 -9.13
C GLU A 81 3.30 -3.89 -8.61
N THR A 82 2.04 -3.80 -8.17
CA THR A 82 1.47 -2.57 -7.60
C THR A 82 2.17 -2.21 -6.30
N VAL A 83 2.44 -3.19 -5.44
CA VAL A 83 3.12 -2.96 -4.17
C VAL A 83 4.58 -2.59 -4.36
N ILE A 84 5.30 -3.20 -5.31
CA ILE A 84 6.68 -2.82 -5.64
C ILE A 84 6.72 -1.36 -6.12
N ALA A 85 5.79 -0.94 -6.97
CA ALA A 85 5.68 0.45 -7.40
C ALA A 85 5.42 1.40 -6.21
N ALA A 86 4.51 1.04 -5.32
CA ALA A 86 4.23 1.82 -4.11
C ALA A 86 5.46 1.92 -3.18
N LEU A 87 6.21 0.83 -3.04
CA LEU A 87 7.44 0.79 -2.23
C LEU A 87 8.55 1.65 -2.82
N ARG A 88 8.65 1.75 -4.16
CA ARG A 88 9.58 2.70 -4.81
C ARG A 88 9.25 4.14 -4.41
N THR A 89 7.99 4.55 -4.50
CA THR A 89 7.55 5.88 -4.03
C THR A 89 7.82 6.08 -2.54
N CYS A 90 7.63 5.04 -1.73
CA CYS A 90 7.94 5.12 -0.30
C CYS A 90 9.44 5.30 -0.03
N LEU A 91 10.31 4.63 -0.79
CA LEU A 91 11.76 4.78 -0.67
C LEU A 91 12.21 6.20 -1.04
N GLU A 92 11.71 6.73 -2.16
CA GLU A 92 11.99 8.11 -2.60
C GLU A 92 11.63 9.14 -1.52
N LYS A 93 10.53 8.90 -0.81
CA LYS A 93 10.03 9.79 0.26
C LYS A 93 10.52 9.42 1.66
N ASN A 94 11.37 8.40 1.80
CA ASN A 94 11.82 7.86 3.10
C ASN A 94 10.68 7.49 4.06
N ILE A 95 9.59 6.93 3.52
CA ILE A 95 8.43 6.50 4.30
C ILE A 95 8.56 5.01 4.63
N TYR A 96 8.70 4.71 5.93
CA TYR A 96 8.84 3.34 6.44
C TYR A 96 7.61 2.96 7.28
N ASN A 97 6.47 2.89 6.60
CA ASN A 97 5.17 2.51 7.17
C ASN A 97 4.32 1.77 6.13
N SER A 98 3.86 0.56 6.45
CA SER A 98 3.04 -0.27 5.58
C SER A 98 1.63 0.28 5.35
N LEU A 99 1.10 1.12 6.25
CA LEU A 99 -0.17 1.80 6.02
C LEU A 99 -0.07 2.76 4.82
N SER A 100 1.02 3.52 4.75
CA SER A 100 1.28 4.40 3.60
C SER A 100 1.49 3.60 2.31
N VAL A 101 2.12 2.42 2.39
CA VAL A 101 2.24 1.51 1.25
C VAL A 101 0.85 1.07 0.77
N GLN A 102 -0.08 0.77 1.69
CA GLN A 102 -1.46 0.42 1.35
C GLN A 102 -2.18 1.57 0.63
N GLU A 103 -2.11 2.78 1.18
CA GLU A 103 -2.74 3.97 0.59
C GLU A 103 -2.22 4.27 -0.82
N ILE A 104 -0.90 4.20 -1.01
CA ILE A 104 -0.26 4.41 -2.31
C ILE A 104 -0.61 3.28 -3.27
N SER A 105 -0.60 2.02 -2.82
CA SER A 105 -0.99 0.86 -3.63
C SER A 105 -2.43 0.98 -4.12
N GLY A 106 -3.36 1.35 -3.24
CA GLY A 106 -4.75 1.60 -3.61
C GLY A 106 -4.91 2.75 -4.60
N SER A 107 -4.08 3.79 -4.49
CA SER A 107 -4.09 4.91 -5.43
C SER A 107 -3.60 4.48 -6.82
N ILE A 108 -2.50 3.72 -6.89
CA ILE A 108 -1.97 3.16 -8.15
C ILE A 108 -2.98 2.20 -8.80
N HIS A 109 -3.63 1.35 -7.98
CA HIS A 109 -4.60 0.38 -8.46
C HIS A 109 -5.81 1.07 -9.12
N ARG A 110 -6.41 2.07 -8.44
CA ARG A 110 -7.51 2.87 -9.01
C ARG A 110 -7.13 3.58 -10.31
N SER A 111 -5.91 4.10 -10.41
CA SER A 111 -5.45 4.75 -11.63
C SER A 111 -5.32 3.78 -12.81
N LYS A 112 -4.96 2.51 -12.57
CA LYS A 112 -4.94 1.48 -13.61
C LYS A 112 -6.35 1.12 -14.08
N ASP A 113 -7.30 0.99 -13.16
CA ASP A 113 -8.69 0.68 -13.49
C ASP A 113 -9.32 1.79 -14.36
N ASN A 114 -9.03 3.06 -14.03
CA ASN A 114 -9.48 4.20 -14.83
C ASN A 114 -8.86 4.25 -16.23
N MET A 115 -7.59 3.87 -16.41
CA MET A 115 -6.97 3.78 -17.74
C MET A 115 -7.54 2.62 -18.57
N ASN A 116 -7.83 1.48 -17.94
CA ASN A 116 -8.41 0.33 -18.63
C ASN A 116 -9.88 0.58 -19.06
N GLY A 117 -10.63 1.38 -18.29
CA GLY A 117 -11.98 1.81 -18.69
C GLY A 117 -12.01 2.85 -19.81
N MET A 118 -10.91 3.56 -20.03
CA MET A 118 -10.77 4.61 -21.05
C MET A 118 -10.27 4.03 -22.37
N THR A 119 -10.97 3.03 -22.93
CA THR A 119 -10.79 2.71 -24.35
C THR A 119 -11.46 3.83 -25.14
N PHE A 120 -10.71 4.89 -25.46
CA PHE A 120 -11.18 5.89 -26.41
C PHE A 120 -11.36 5.20 -27.76
N GLN A 121 -12.57 4.74 -28.07
CA GLN A 121 -12.98 4.60 -29.46
C GLN A 121 -13.03 6.03 -30.00
N ALA A 122 -11.94 6.47 -30.63
CA ALA A 122 -12.01 7.66 -31.45
C ALA A 122 -13.18 7.43 -32.43
N PRO A 123 -14.20 8.30 -32.45
CA PRO A 123 -15.28 8.13 -33.42
C PRO A 123 -14.63 8.14 -34.80
N THR A 124 -14.78 7.04 -35.53
CA THR A 124 -14.23 6.83 -36.89
C THR A 124 -14.76 7.83 -37.92
N SER A 125 -15.73 8.65 -37.52
CA SER A 125 -16.43 9.62 -38.35
C SER A 125 -16.84 10.82 -37.50
N ILE A 126 -16.54 12.01 -37.99
CA ILE A 126 -17.08 13.27 -37.47
C ILE A 126 -18.61 13.22 -37.64
N PRO A 127 -19.41 13.53 -36.61
CA PRO A 127 -20.87 13.57 -36.76
C PRO A 127 -21.27 14.67 -37.74
N GLU A 128 -22.25 14.39 -38.59
CA GLU A 128 -22.76 15.32 -39.62
C GLU A 128 -23.22 16.68 -39.04
N THR A 129 -23.60 16.69 -37.76
CA THR A 129 -23.98 17.90 -37.02
C THR A 129 -22.80 18.83 -36.70
N ALA A 130 -21.55 18.37 -36.84
CA ALA A 130 -20.37 19.20 -36.65
C ALA A 130 -20.21 20.26 -37.76
N ASP A 131 -20.82 20.04 -38.93
CA ASP A 131 -20.84 20.97 -40.06
C ASP A 131 -22.05 21.92 -40.03
N CYS A 132 -22.90 21.84 -39.00
CA CYS A 132 -24.00 22.78 -38.83
C CYS A 132 -23.47 24.17 -38.46
N HIS A 133 -23.51 25.09 -39.42
CA HIS A 133 -23.25 26.50 -39.19
C HIS A 133 -24.59 27.24 -39.00
N PRO A 134 -24.72 28.13 -38.00
CA PRO A 134 -25.94 28.91 -37.81
C PRO A 134 -26.17 29.84 -39.00
N GLU A 135 -27.44 30.07 -39.34
CA GLU A 135 -27.81 31.08 -40.33
C GLU A 135 -27.32 32.45 -39.87
N LYS A 136 -26.53 33.12 -40.73
CA LYS A 136 -26.07 34.49 -40.49
C LYS A 136 -27.13 35.44 -41.01
N THR A 137 -27.70 36.26 -40.13
CA THR A 137 -28.56 37.36 -40.55
C THR A 137 -27.73 38.51 -41.09
N ASP A 138 -28.20 39.12 -42.18
CA ASP A 138 -27.58 40.31 -42.77
C ASP A 138 -27.86 41.52 -41.87
N ILE A 139 -26.82 42.20 -41.42
CA ILE A 139 -26.90 43.40 -40.58
C ILE A 139 -27.68 44.53 -41.25
N ASN A 140 -27.77 44.54 -42.59
CA ASN A 140 -28.54 45.53 -43.32
C ASN A 140 -30.07 45.33 -43.20
N GLN A 141 -30.54 44.22 -42.62
CA GLN A 141 -31.96 44.05 -42.29
C GLN A 141 -32.49 45.15 -41.36
N TYR A 142 -31.63 45.71 -40.49
CA TYR A 142 -32.04 46.75 -39.56
C TYR A 142 -32.38 48.08 -40.24
N ASN A 143 -31.85 48.35 -41.43
CA ASN A 143 -32.09 49.60 -42.16
C ASN A 143 -33.57 49.78 -42.55
N LYS A 144 -34.34 48.68 -42.67
CA LYS A 144 -35.78 48.71 -42.95
C LYS A 144 -36.65 49.24 -41.79
N PHE A 145 -36.08 49.33 -40.59
CA PHE A 145 -36.78 49.85 -39.40
C PHE A 145 -36.49 51.33 -39.15
N PHE A 146 -35.64 51.96 -39.96
CA PHE A 146 -35.23 53.36 -39.81
C PHE A 146 -35.67 54.26 -40.99
N GLU A 147 -36.55 53.78 -41.87
CA GLU A 147 -37.36 54.59 -42.80
C GLU A 147 -38.74 54.91 -42.16
#